data_AF-K1SE32-F1
#
_entry.id   AF-K1SE32-F1
#
_cell.length_a   1.000
_cell.length_b   1.000
_cell.length_c   1.000
_cell.angle_alpha   90.00
_cell.angle_beta   90.00
_cell.angle_gamma   90.00
#
_symmetry.space_group_name_H-M   'P 1'
#
loop_
_entity.id
_entity.type
_entity.pdbx_description
1 polymer ?
#
loop_
_entity_poly.entity_id
_entity_poly.type
_entity_poly.pdbx_seq_one_letter_code
_entity_poly.pdbx_strand_id
1 'polypeptide(L)'
;MLFAGAPASDVNSFIAVKTGTLVGVAIVIGILAFIVIIIRVLAIRNGLNDANGALGQLACGNLNVQMSKRLLKRKDELGSMAKSLQLLQNELRNIIEKIQSASNDVLTAGVQLGDMSAQTSENASEIGNAVDDIASGAVAQAEE
;
A
#
# COMPACT_ATOMS: atom_id res chain seq x y z
N MET A 1 -74.85 46.99 -12.49
CA MET A 1 -73.86 45.90 -12.66
C MET A 1 -72.96 45.95 -11.43
N LEU A 2 -73.01 44.93 -10.55
CA LEU A 2 -72.16 44.88 -9.36
C LEU A 2 -70.72 44.55 -9.80
N PHE A 3 -69.79 45.44 -9.49
CA PHE A 3 -68.37 45.21 -9.71
C PHE A 3 -67.85 44.23 -8.63
N ALA A 4 -67.61 42.99 -9.04
CA ALA A 4 -67.07 41.93 -8.18
C ALA A 4 -65.54 41.83 -8.26
N GLY A 5 -64.83 42.97 -8.36
CA GLY A 5 -63.38 43.00 -8.43
C GLY A 5 -62.75 43.22 -7.04
N ALA A 6 -61.76 42.39 -6.70
CA ALA A 6 -60.93 42.62 -5.51
C ALA A 6 -59.95 43.80 -5.75
N PRO A 7 -59.64 44.64 -4.74
CA PRO A 7 -58.68 45.72 -4.88
C PRO A 7 -57.29 45.19 -5.29
N ALA A 8 -56.64 45.83 -6.28
CA ALA A 8 -55.32 45.41 -6.75
C ALA A 8 -54.25 45.44 -5.63
N SER A 9 -54.42 46.29 -4.61
CA SER A 9 -53.57 46.34 -3.41
C SER A 9 -53.62 45.04 -2.60
N ASP A 10 -54.79 44.43 -2.48
CA ASP A 10 -55.01 43.22 -1.68
C ASP A 10 -54.45 42.00 -2.41
N VAL A 11 -54.60 41.98 -3.74
CA VAL A 11 -53.99 40.96 -4.60
C VAL A 11 -52.46 41.05 -4.58
N ASN A 12 -51.90 42.26 -4.68
CA ASN A 12 -50.43 42.45 -4.68
C ASN A 12 -49.80 42.11 -3.33
N SER A 13 -50.44 42.45 -2.20
CA SER A 13 -49.94 42.08 -0.87
C SER A 13 -49.99 40.57 -0.65
N PHE A 14 -51.05 39.89 -1.11
CA PHE A 14 -51.13 38.44 -1.10
C PHE A 14 -50.02 37.79 -1.93
N ILE A 15 -49.78 38.28 -3.14
CA ILE A 15 -48.69 37.80 -4.01
C ILE A 15 -47.34 38.01 -3.34
N ALA A 16 -47.07 39.20 -2.77
CA ALA A 16 -45.80 39.51 -2.13
C ALA A 16 -45.50 38.58 -0.94
N VAL A 17 -46.50 38.30 -0.09
CA VAL A 17 -46.36 37.35 1.03
C VAL A 17 -46.06 35.94 0.50
N LYS A 18 -46.80 35.47 -0.51
CA LYS A 18 -46.57 34.14 -1.09
C LYS A 18 -45.18 34.03 -1.74
N THR A 19 -44.76 35.03 -2.51
CA THR A 19 -43.42 35.08 -3.10
C THR A 19 -42.33 35.11 -2.01
N GLY A 20 -42.50 35.89 -0.94
CA GLY A 20 -41.57 35.91 0.19
C GLY A 20 -41.43 34.55 0.88
N THR A 21 -42.55 33.84 1.11
CA THR A 21 -42.49 32.48 1.68
C THR A 21 -41.79 31.49 0.73
N LEU A 22 -42.00 31.60 -0.58
CA LEU A 22 -41.37 30.73 -1.58
C LEU A 22 -39.85 30.96 -1.63
N VAL A 23 -39.42 32.22 -1.63
CA VAL A 23 -38.01 32.59 -1.55
C VAL A 23 -37.38 32.09 -0.25
N GLY A 24 -38.06 32.24 0.88
CA GLY A 24 -37.60 31.73 2.18
C GLY A 24 -37.36 30.22 2.17
N VAL A 25 -38.32 29.45 1.66
CA VAL A 25 -38.20 27.98 1.52
C VAL A 25 -37.05 27.62 0.58
N ALA A 26 -36.90 28.31 -0.55
CA ALA A 26 -35.82 28.08 -1.50
C ALA A 26 -34.44 28.32 -0.87
N ILE A 27 -34.29 29.36 -0.05
CA ILE A 27 -33.06 29.64 0.70
C ILE A 27 -32.76 28.51 1.68
N VAL A 28 -33.74 28.05 2.45
CA VAL A 28 -33.56 26.96 3.41
C VAL A 28 -33.11 25.67 2.70
N ILE A 29 -33.75 25.31 1.59
CA ILE A 29 -33.35 24.14 0.79
C ILE A 29 -31.92 24.32 0.25
N GLY A 30 -31.59 25.52 -0.24
CA GLY A 30 -30.25 25.85 -0.72
C GLY A 30 -29.18 25.68 0.35
N ILE A 31 -29.44 26.16 1.57
CA ILE A 31 -28.53 26.01 2.71
C ILE A 31 -28.35 24.52 3.07
N LEU A 32 -29.45 23.75 3.14
CA LEU A 32 -29.38 22.32 3.44
C LEU A 32 -28.59 21.55 2.38
N ALA A 33 -28.82 21.83 1.09
CA ALA A 33 -28.06 21.22 0.00
C ALA A 33 -26.57 21.57 0.09
N PHE A 34 -26.25 22.83 0.38
CA PHE A 34 -24.87 23.28 0.54
C PHE A 34 -24.14 22.56 1.69
N ILE A 35 -24.82 22.39 2.84
CA ILE A 35 -24.27 21.63 3.98
C ILE A 35 -23.97 20.18 3.59
N VAL A 36 -24.90 19.51 2.90
CA VAL A 36 -24.69 18.13 2.44
C VAL A 36 -23.50 18.03 1.48
N ILE A 37 -23.36 18.98 0.55
CA ILE A 37 -22.22 19.03 -0.38
C ILE A 37 -20.91 19.15 0.39
N ILE A 38 -20.80 20.07 1.36
CA ILE A 38 -19.58 20.24 2.16
C ILE A 38 -19.21 18.95 2.88
N ILE A 39 -20.18 18.28 3.53
CA ILE A 39 -19.94 17.02 4.24
C ILE A 39 -19.39 15.95 3.29
N ARG A 40 -19.95 15.84 2.07
CA ARG A 40 -19.50 14.86 1.06
C ARG A 40 -18.10 15.19 0.55
N VAL A 41 -17.81 16.45 0.25
CA VAL A 41 -16.48 16.89 -0.20
C VAL A 41 -15.41 16.59 0.86
N LEU A 42 -15.69 16.89 2.13
CA LEU A 42 -14.77 16.60 3.23
C LEU A 42 -14.53 15.10 3.39
N ALA A 43 -15.57 14.27 3.26
CA ALA A 43 -15.43 12.81 3.33
C ALA A 43 -14.57 12.24 2.19
N ILE A 44 -14.70 12.78 0.98
CA ILE A 44 -13.88 12.40 -0.17
C ILE A 44 -12.42 12.83 0.03
N ARG A 45 -12.21 14.11 0.39
CA ARG A 45 -10.86 14.67 0.65
C ARG A 45 -10.11 13.85 1.69
N ASN A 46 -10.77 13.53 2.81
CA ASN A 46 -10.13 12.75 3.87
C ASN A 46 -9.77 11.34 3.38
N GLY A 47 -10.65 10.69 2.63
CA GLY A 47 -10.35 9.36 2.09
C GLY A 47 -9.21 9.37 1.06
N LEU A 48 -9.11 10.42 0.26
CA LEU A 48 -8.00 10.59 -0.68
C LEU A 48 -6.68 10.83 0.04
N ASN A 49 -6.67 11.66 1.08
CA ASN A 49 -5.47 11.89 1.90
C ASN A 49 -5.00 10.62 2.61
N ASP A 50 -5.92 9.82 3.15
CA ASP A 50 -5.58 8.55 3.78
C ASP A 50 -4.94 7.58 2.77
N ALA A 51 -5.51 7.46 1.57
CA ALA A 51 -4.97 6.62 0.51
C ALA A 51 -3.60 7.11 0.02
N ASN A 52 -3.45 8.43 -0.17
CA ASN A 52 -2.18 9.04 -0.57
C ASN A 52 -1.10 8.87 0.50
N GLY A 53 -1.47 9.00 1.79
CA GLY A 53 -0.56 8.77 2.90
C GLY A 53 -0.09 7.33 2.98
N ALA A 54 -1.00 6.36 2.79
CA ALA A 54 -0.64 4.95 2.71
C ALA A 54 0.28 4.68 1.51
N LEU A 55 -0.04 5.20 0.32
CA LEU A 55 0.80 5.07 -0.87
C LEU A 55 2.20 5.67 -0.66
N GLY A 56 2.29 6.85 -0.03
CA GLY A 56 3.56 7.48 0.31
C GLY A 56 4.41 6.61 1.24
N GLN A 57 3.80 5.96 2.23
CA GLN A 57 4.51 5.03 3.10
C GLN A 57 5.01 3.79 2.35
N LEU A 58 4.19 3.21 1.47
CA LEU A 58 4.60 2.10 0.60
C LEU A 58 5.76 2.51 -0.30
N ALA A 59 5.73 3.72 -0.85
CA ALA A 59 6.81 4.27 -1.69
C ALA A 59 8.12 4.44 -0.90
N CYS A 60 8.05 4.74 0.40
CA CYS A 60 9.21 4.73 1.31
C CYS A 60 9.65 3.33 1.75
N GLY A 61 9.05 2.26 1.22
CA GLY A 61 9.36 0.87 1.59
C GLY A 61 8.74 0.42 2.92
N ASN A 62 7.89 1.24 3.55
CA ASN A 62 7.18 0.82 4.76
C ASN A 62 5.97 -0.03 4.40
N LEU A 63 6.16 -1.36 4.41
CA LEU A 63 5.11 -2.33 4.14
C LEU A 63 4.30 -2.72 5.40
N ASN A 64 4.52 -2.09 6.56
CA ASN A 64 3.77 -2.38 7.79
C ASN A 64 2.64 -1.36 8.05
N VAL A 65 2.23 -0.59 7.03
CA VAL A 65 1.16 0.38 7.19
C VAL A 65 -0.19 -0.31 7.19
N GLN A 66 -0.98 -0.08 8.24
CA GLN A 66 -2.36 -0.55 8.28
C GLN A 66 -3.29 0.45 7.63
N MET A 67 -3.94 0.03 6.56
CA MET A 67 -4.97 0.82 5.93
C MET A 67 -6.22 0.90 6.81
N SER A 68 -6.83 2.08 6.87
CA SER A 68 -8.02 2.32 7.69
C SER A 68 -9.15 1.34 7.35
N LYS A 69 -9.64 0.60 8.35
CA LYS A 69 -10.79 -0.32 8.21
C LYS A 69 -12.03 0.37 7.63
N ARG A 70 -12.18 1.67 7.88
CA ARG A 70 -13.27 2.49 7.31
C ARG A 70 -13.17 2.57 5.80
N LEU A 71 -11.98 2.81 5.24
CA LEU A 71 -11.77 2.89 3.80
C LEU A 71 -11.96 1.54 3.12
N LEU A 72 -11.41 0.48 3.70
CA LEU A 72 -11.57 -0.89 3.20
C LEU A 72 -13.04 -1.33 3.08
N LYS A 73 -13.89 -0.85 3.99
CA LYS A 73 -15.33 -1.13 3.99
C LYS A 73 -16.15 -0.26 3.04
N ARG A 74 -15.56 0.80 2.46
CA ARG A 74 -16.28 1.62 1.47
C ARG A 74 -16.58 0.80 0.23
N LYS A 75 -17.75 1.06 -0.34
CA LYS A 75 -18.25 0.40 -1.56
C LYS A 75 -18.10 1.28 -2.81
N ASP A 76 -17.43 2.41 -2.67
CA ASP A 76 -17.16 3.38 -3.74
C ASP A 76 -15.72 3.24 -4.25
N GLU A 77 -15.33 4.13 -5.16
CA GLU A 77 -14.03 4.14 -5.83
C GLU A 77 -12.87 4.26 -4.83
N LEU A 78 -13.07 5.00 -3.74
CA LEU A 78 -12.06 5.14 -2.69
C LEU A 78 -11.89 3.83 -1.91
N GLY A 79 -12.95 3.05 -1.72
CA GLY A 79 -12.84 1.69 -1.17
C GLY A 79 -12.16 0.71 -2.11
N SER A 80 -12.42 0.81 -3.42
CA SER A 80 -11.73 0.00 -4.43
C SER A 80 -10.23 0.32 -4.46
N MET A 81 -9.88 1.61 -4.52
CA MET A 81 -8.50 2.10 -4.47
C MET A 81 -7.77 1.60 -3.21
N ALA A 82 -8.44 1.67 -2.06
CA ALA A 82 -7.91 1.15 -0.81
C ALA A 82 -7.57 -0.35 -0.98
N LYS A 83 -8.53 -1.19 -1.39
CA LYS A 83 -8.28 -2.64 -1.58
C LYS A 83 -7.13 -2.93 -2.54
N SER A 84 -7.05 -2.20 -3.66
CA SER A 84 -5.93 -2.33 -4.61
C SER A 84 -4.58 -2.00 -3.96
N LEU A 85 -4.53 -0.97 -3.10
CA LEU A 85 -3.32 -0.60 -2.37
C LEU A 85 -2.90 -1.69 -1.36
N GLN A 86 -3.86 -2.31 -0.69
CA GLN A 86 -3.58 -3.45 0.21
C GLN A 86 -3.11 -4.68 -0.57
N LEU A 87 -3.66 -4.96 -1.75
CA LEU A 87 -3.14 -6.01 -2.61
C LEU A 87 -1.69 -5.73 -3.02
N LEU A 88 -1.40 -4.50 -3.45
CA LEU A 88 -0.03 -4.07 -3.76
C LEU A 88 0.92 -4.27 -2.57
N GLN A 89 0.52 -3.85 -1.37
CA GLN A 89 1.29 -4.05 -0.15
C GLN A 89 1.62 -5.52 0.09
N ASN A 90 0.61 -6.40 -0.02
CA ASN A 90 0.78 -7.83 0.22
C ASN A 90 1.70 -8.48 -0.81
N GLU A 91 1.56 -8.11 -2.08
CA GLU A 91 2.44 -8.62 -3.16
C GLU A 91 3.89 -8.16 -2.96
N LEU A 92 4.10 -6.88 -2.63
CA LEU A 92 5.44 -6.38 -2.32
C LEU A 92 6.05 -7.12 -1.12
N ARG A 93 5.25 -7.38 -0.07
CA ARG A 93 5.72 -8.12 1.11
C ARG A 93 6.14 -9.56 0.73
N ASN A 94 5.34 -10.24 -0.08
CA ASN A 94 5.65 -11.58 -0.58
C ASN A 94 6.93 -11.60 -1.42
N ILE A 95 7.12 -10.61 -2.30
CA ILE A 95 8.35 -10.46 -3.09
C ILE A 95 9.56 -10.32 -2.17
N ILE A 96 9.50 -9.46 -1.16
CA ILE A 96 10.60 -9.25 -0.20
C ILE A 96 10.88 -10.53 0.60
N GLU A 97 9.85 -11.25 1.06
CA GLU A 97 10.01 -12.53 1.77
C GLU A 97 10.72 -13.58 0.90
N LYS A 98 10.35 -13.66 -0.39
CA LYS A 98 11.02 -14.56 -1.35
C LYS A 98 12.48 -14.18 -1.58
N ILE A 99 12.78 -12.89 -1.73
CA ILE A 99 14.16 -12.40 -1.87
C ILE A 99 14.98 -12.77 -0.62
N GLN A 100 14.41 -12.61 0.57
CA GLN A 100 15.07 -12.95 1.82
C GLN A 100 15.34 -14.47 1.92
N SER A 101 14.37 -15.30 1.54
CA SER A 101 14.55 -16.75 1.50
C SER A 101 15.68 -17.14 0.54
N ALA A 102 15.65 -16.64 -0.71
CA ALA A 102 16.68 -16.93 -1.69
C ALA A 102 18.08 -16.46 -1.24
N SER A 103 18.15 -15.32 -0.55
CA SER A 103 19.41 -14.81 0.01
C SER A 103 19.96 -15.72 1.11
N ASN A 104 19.09 -16.30 1.95
CA ASN A 104 19.49 -17.29 2.96
C ASN A 104 19.95 -18.60 2.33
N ASP A 105 19.32 -19.04 1.24
CA ASP A 105 19.74 -20.23 0.50
C ASP A 105 21.14 -20.02 -0.09
N VAL A 106 21.40 -18.84 -0.69
CA VAL A 106 22.72 -18.46 -1.20
C VAL A 106 23.76 -18.39 -0.08
N LEU A 107 23.42 -17.80 1.07
CA LEU A 107 24.31 -17.76 2.23
C LEU A 107 24.68 -19.19 2.69
N THR A 108 23.69 -20.07 2.79
CA THR A 108 23.88 -21.46 3.20
C THR A 108 24.77 -22.22 2.21
N ALA A 109 24.53 -22.07 0.91
CA ALA A 109 25.37 -22.65 -0.12
C ALA A 109 26.81 -22.12 -0.07
N GLY A 110 26.99 -20.83 0.22
CA GLY A 110 28.30 -20.21 0.42
C GLY A 110 29.08 -20.80 1.59
N VAL A 111 28.40 -21.05 2.72
CA VAL A 111 29.00 -21.73 3.89
C VAL A 111 29.44 -23.16 3.52
N GLN A 112 28.54 -23.93 2.91
CA GLN A 112 28.85 -25.31 2.48
C GLN A 112 30.02 -25.39 1.50
N LEU A 113 30.11 -24.44 0.56
CA LEU A 113 31.22 -24.36 -0.38
C LEU A 113 32.53 -24.00 0.32
N GLY A 114 32.48 -23.15 1.34
CA GLY A 114 33.63 -22.85 2.21
C GLY A 114 34.15 -24.10 2.91
N ASP A 115 33.24 -24.87 3.52
CA ASP A 115 33.59 -26.12 4.21
C ASP A 115 34.19 -27.16 3.23
N MET A 116 33.59 -27.32 2.06
CA MET A 116 34.11 -28.20 1.00
C MET A 116 35.50 -27.78 0.51
N SER A 117 35.74 -26.47 0.39
CA SER A 117 37.04 -25.94 -0.03
C SER A 117 38.11 -26.19 1.03
N ALA A 118 37.78 -26.04 2.31
CA ALA A 118 38.67 -26.38 3.43
C ALA A 118 39.03 -27.87 3.42
N GLN A 119 38.02 -28.75 3.27
CA GLN A 119 38.24 -30.20 3.17
C GLN A 119 39.09 -30.56 1.95
N THR A 120 38.86 -29.92 0.81
CA THR A 120 39.68 -30.13 -0.40
C THR A 120 41.13 -29.72 -0.18
N SER A 121 41.37 -28.61 0.52
CA SER A 121 42.73 -28.16 0.87
C SER A 121 43.44 -29.13 1.82
N GLU A 122 42.71 -29.68 2.79
CA GLU A 122 43.23 -30.70 3.72
C GLU A 122 43.62 -31.97 2.97
N ASN A 123 42.71 -32.50 2.14
CA ASN A 123 42.98 -33.67 1.31
C ASN A 123 44.18 -33.44 0.36
N ALA A 124 44.30 -32.26 -0.24
CA ALA A 124 45.43 -31.92 -1.09
C ALA A 124 46.77 -31.90 -0.31
N SER A 125 46.75 -31.41 0.93
CA SER A 125 47.91 -31.48 1.82
C SER A 125 48.28 -32.92 2.16
N GLU A 126 47.29 -33.77 2.42
CA GLU A 126 47.51 -35.18 2.75
C GLU A 126 48.07 -35.96 1.55
N ILE A 127 47.58 -35.68 0.34
CA ILE A 127 48.16 -36.19 -0.92
C ILE A 127 49.61 -35.72 -1.08
N GLY A 128 49.89 -34.45 -0.80
CA GLY A 128 51.24 -33.89 -0.86
C GLY A 128 52.21 -34.65 0.05
N ASN A 129 51.80 -34.92 1.29
CA ASN A 129 52.58 -35.72 2.23
C ASN A 129 52.79 -37.15 1.73
N ALA A 130 51.75 -37.82 1.22
CA ALA A 130 51.87 -39.16 0.68
C ALA A 130 52.82 -39.25 -0.54
N VAL A 131 52.84 -38.21 -1.38
CA VAL A 131 53.79 -38.12 -2.51
C VAL A 131 55.22 -37.96 -2.02
N ASP A 132 55.45 -37.16 -0.97
CA ASP A 132 56.77 -37.00 -0.35
C ASP A 132 57.28 -38.32 0.26
N ASP A 133 56.40 -39.04 0.96
CA ASP A 133 56.70 -40.38 1.50
C ASP A 133 57.06 -41.37 0.37
N ILE A 134 56.31 -41.37 -0.74
CA ILE A 134 56.61 -42.21 -1.92
C ILE A 134 57.97 -41.84 -2.52
N ALA A 135 58.25 -40.54 -2.68
CA ALA A 135 59.51 -40.07 -3.22
C ALA A 135 60.70 -40.47 -2.33
N SER A 136 60.57 -40.27 -1.01
CA SER A 136 61.59 -40.68 -0.04
C SER A 136 61.81 -42.19 -0.04
N GLY A 137 60.74 -43.00 -0.13
CA GLY A 137 60.83 -44.45 -0.23
C GLY A 137 61.51 -44.93 -1.51
N ALA A 138 61.25 -44.26 -2.64
CA ALA A 138 61.89 -44.57 -3.91
C ALA A 138 63.39 -44.23 -3.91
N VAL A 139 63.80 -43.12 -3.28
CA VAL A 139 65.21 -42.76 -3.10
C VAL A 139 65.92 -43.81 -2.25
N ALA A 140 65.33 -44.21 -1.13
CA ALA A 140 65.90 -45.24 -0.26
C ALA A 140 66.12 -46.58 -0.98
N GLN A 141 65.17 -47.00 -1.84
CA GLN A 141 65.31 -48.22 -2.65
C GLN A 141 66.37 -48.13 -3.76
N ALA A 142 66.73 -46.93 -4.20
CA ALA A 142 67.75 -46.73 -5.22
C ALA A 142 69.18 -46.71 -4.64
N GLU A 143 69.31 -46.50 -3.33
CA GLU A 143 70.58 -46.53 -2.59
C GLU A 143 70.96 -47.93 -2.06
N GLU A 144 70.02 -48.88 -2.09
CA GLU A 144 70.25 -50.34 -1.87
C GLU A 144 70.78 -51.04 -3.13
#